data_AF-A0A7S3SMU8-F1
#
_entry.id   AF-A0A7S3SMU8-F1
#
_cell.length_a   1.000
_cell.length_b   1.000
_cell.length_c   1.000
_cell.angle_alpha   90.00
_cell.angle_beta   90.00
_cell.angle_gamma   90.00
#
_symmetry.space_group_name_H-M   'P 1'
#
loop_
_entity.id
_entity.type
_entity.pdbx_description
1 polymer ?
#
loop_
_entity_poly.entity_id
_entity_poly.type
_entity_poly.pdbx_seq_one_letter_code
_entity_poly.pdbx_strand_id
1 'polypeptide(L)'
;LGQIQAYDNLIVPVVDMMKYLTPMSFDVLTYMLLSHLSSPSKTRLKEDGLNVSLWMQSLSSFCGNLYKKYPGIELVGLLQYITNTLKSGQGLQLLVLRDLVTKMAGIDTLEDLSAEQLQAQAGGETLRSCVTDLLGVAKNTKRSSLRLKDALQKHGLVAPLFLLIAQQRSASVFLTDS
;
A
#
# COMPACT_ATOMS: atom_id res chain seq x y z
N LEU A 1 -8.69 -13.35 -8.75
CA LEU A 1 -8.57 -12.55 -7.49
C LEU A 1 -8.94 -13.33 -6.24
N GLY A 2 -9.91 -14.27 -6.26
CA GLY A 2 -10.27 -15.06 -5.06
C GLY A 2 -9.11 -15.85 -4.43
N GLN A 3 -8.26 -16.49 -5.23
CA GLN A 3 -7.07 -17.20 -4.72
C GLN A 3 -6.04 -16.27 -4.08
N ILE A 4 -5.81 -15.09 -4.67
CA ILE A 4 -4.91 -14.07 -4.13
C ILE A 4 -5.45 -13.53 -2.79
N GLN A 5 -6.77 -13.41 -2.66
CA GLN A 5 -7.43 -13.00 -1.41
C GLN A 5 -7.36 -14.06 -0.30
N ALA A 6 -7.08 -15.32 -0.63
CA ALA A 6 -7.00 -16.40 0.34
C ALA A 6 -5.55 -16.73 0.73
N TYR A 7 -4.59 -16.45 -0.15
CA TYR A 7 -3.20 -16.92 -0.02
C TYR A 7 -2.18 -15.82 -0.36
N ASP A 8 -1.60 -15.21 0.68
CA ASP A 8 -0.59 -14.14 0.54
C ASP A 8 0.68 -14.60 -0.18
N ASN A 9 1.09 -15.85 0.02
CA ASN A 9 2.27 -16.43 -0.61
C ASN A 9 2.14 -16.54 -2.14
N LEU A 10 0.92 -16.48 -2.69
CA LEU A 10 0.69 -16.47 -4.13
C LEU A 10 0.86 -15.08 -4.77
N ILE A 11 0.91 -14.01 -3.98
CA ILE A 11 0.97 -12.63 -4.50
C ILE A 11 2.20 -12.44 -5.40
N VAL A 12 3.39 -12.74 -4.90
CA VAL A 12 4.64 -12.50 -5.65
C VAL A 12 4.71 -13.36 -6.92
N PRO A 13 4.48 -14.69 -6.88
CA PRO A 13 4.47 -15.51 -8.09
C PRO A 13 3.44 -15.05 -9.12
N VAL A 14 2.22 -14.70 -8.69
CA VAL A 14 1.18 -14.24 -9.61
C VAL A 14 1.59 -12.92 -10.25
N VAL A 15 2.03 -11.94 -9.46
CA VAL A 15 2.52 -10.66 -9.98
C VAL A 15 3.66 -10.89 -10.98
N ASP A 16 4.54 -11.86 -10.76
CA ASP A 16 5.62 -12.18 -11.69
C ASP A 16 5.14 -12.74 -13.03
N MET A 17 4.09 -13.58 -13.01
CA MET A 17 3.48 -14.16 -14.20
C MET A 17 2.72 -13.11 -15.04
N MET A 18 2.32 -11.98 -14.43
CA MET A 18 1.59 -10.92 -15.13
C MET A 18 2.41 -10.17 -16.17
N LYS A 19 3.72 -10.44 -16.29
CA LYS A 19 4.57 -9.87 -17.34
C LYS A 19 4.14 -10.24 -18.76
N TYR A 20 3.34 -11.30 -18.90
CA TYR A 20 2.80 -11.78 -20.17
C TYR A 20 1.41 -11.20 -20.49
N LEU A 21 0.86 -10.33 -19.64
CA LEU A 21 -0.43 -9.69 -19.88
C LEU A 21 -0.32 -8.52 -20.87
N THR A 22 -1.40 -8.29 -21.60
CA THR A 22 -1.52 -7.15 -22.52
C THR A 22 -1.91 -5.88 -21.75
N PRO A 23 -1.69 -4.67 -22.32
CA PRO A 23 -2.18 -3.43 -21.73
C PRO A 23 -3.69 -3.46 -21.40
N MET A 24 -4.51 -4.00 -22.30
CA MET A 24 -5.95 -4.16 -22.09
C MET A 24 -6.26 -5.09 -20.89
N SER A 25 -5.47 -6.16 -20.72
CA SER A 25 -5.61 -7.04 -19.56
C SER A 25 -5.32 -6.32 -18.25
N PHE A 26 -4.38 -5.36 -18.24
CA PHE A 26 -4.12 -4.53 -17.06
C PHE A 26 -5.26 -3.56 -16.77
N ASP A 27 -5.90 -2.97 -17.80
CA ASP A 27 -7.05 -2.09 -17.59
C ASP A 27 -8.24 -2.86 -16.98
N VAL A 28 -8.55 -4.04 -17.51
CA VAL A 28 -9.59 -4.93 -16.97
C VAL A 28 -9.24 -5.36 -15.55
N LEU A 29 -7.98 -5.69 -15.28
CA LEU A 29 -7.51 -6.06 -13.94
C LEU A 29 -7.71 -4.91 -12.94
N THR A 30 -7.33 -3.69 -13.30
CA THR A 30 -7.49 -2.51 -12.43
C THR A 30 -8.97 -2.27 -12.11
N TYR A 31 -9.86 -2.41 -13.11
CA TYR A 31 -11.30 -2.34 -12.89
C TYR A 31 -11.79 -3.46 -11.94
N MET A 32 -11.34 -4.70 -12.12
CA MET A 32 -11.69 -5.81 -11.22
C MET A 32 -11.19 -5.55 -9.80
N LEU A 33 -9.96 -5.04 -9.62
CA LEU A 33 -9.41 -4.70 -8.30
C LEU A 33 -10.29 -3.68 -7.58
N LEU A 34 -10.66 -2.59 -8.27
CA LEU A 34 -11.55 -1.58 -7.72
C LEU A 34 -12.92 -2.16 -7.36
N SER A 35 -13.50 -2.98 -8.24
CA SER A 35 -14.79 -3.64 -8.01
C SER A 35 -14.76 -4.55 -6.77
N HIS A 36 -13.65 -5.24 -6.53
CA HIS A 36 -13.48 -6.07 -5.34
C HIS A 36 -13.26 -5.23 -4.06
N LEU A 37 -12.52 -4.11 -4.14
CA LEU A 37 -12.32 -3.20 -3.01
C LEU A 37 -13.62 -2.47 -2.61
N SER A 38 -14.47 -2.16 -3.60
CA SER A 38 -15.75 -1.48 -3.42
C SER A 38 -16.89 -2.44 -3.04
N SER A 39 -16.63 -3.74 -2.95
CA SER A 39 -17.65 -4.75 -2.67
C SER A 39 -18.25 -4.58 -1.27
N PRO A 40 -19.55 -4.25 -1.13
CA PRO A 40 -20.17 -4.01 0.17
C PRO A 40 -20.51 -5.31 0.93
N SER A 41 -20.54 -6.45 0.23
CA SER A 41 -20.90 -7.74 0.81
C SER A 41 -19.77 -8.41 1.60
N LYS A 42 -18.55 -7.87 1.54
CA LYS A 42 -17.39 -8.41 2.27
C LYS A 42 -17.06 -7.57 3.49
N THR A 43 -17.16 -8.18 4.68
CA THR A 43 -16.68 -7.56 5.91
C THR A 43 -15.17 -7.38 5.83
N ARG A 44 -14.72 -6.13 6.03
CA ARG A 44 -13.30 -5.74 5.99
C ARG A 44 -12.58 -5.99 7.32
N LEU A 45 -13.34 -6.17 8.39
CA LEU A 45 -12.87 -6.62 9.69
C LEU A 45 -13.23 -8.09 9.87
N LYS A 46 -12.44 -8.79 10.68
CA LYS A 46 -12.81 -10.12 11.18
C LYS A 46 -13.97 -9.99 12.16
N GLU A 47 -14.54 -11.12 12.55
CA GLU A 47 -15.63 -11.20 13.54
C GLU A 47 -15.24 -10.61 14.91
N ASP A 48 -13.94 -10.56 15.21
CA ASP A 48 -13.39 -9.91 16.40
C ASP A 48 -13.50 -8.39 16.40
N GLY A 49 -13.83 -7.75 15.26
CA GLY A 49 -13.98 -6.31 15.13
C GLY A 49 -12.68 -5.50 15.22
N LEU A 50 -11.54 -6.15 15.51
CA LEU A 50 -10.25 -5.50 15.75
C LEU A 50 -9.26 -5.75 14.62
N ASN A 51 -9.29 -6.95 14.06
CA ASN A 51 -8.33 -7.36 13.03
C ASN A 51 -8.92 -7.17 11.64
N VAL A 52 -8.08 -6.69 10.71
CA VAL A 52 -8.45 -6.63 9.30
C VAL A 52 -8.60 -8.05 8.74
N SER A 53 -9.60 -8.25 7.89
CA SER A 53 -9.81 -9.52 7.20
C SER A 53 -8.62 -9.91 6.30
N LEU A 54 -8.32 -11.20 6.21
CA LEU A 54 -7.20 -11.70 5.41
C LEU A 54 -7.31 -11.24 3.95
N TRP A 55 -8.50 -11.36 3.35
CA TRP A 55 -8.73 -10.94 1.96
C TRP A 55 -8.36 -9.49 1.68
N MET A 56 -8.59 -8.58 2.63
CA MET A 56 -8.30 -7.16 2.49
C MET A 56 -6.80 -6.91 2.60
N GLN A 57 -6.13 -7.58 3.55
CA GLN A 57 -4.67 -7.52 3.70
C GLN A 57 -3.96 -8.05 2.44
N SER A 58 -4.38 -9.22 1.94
CA SER A 58 -3.82 -9.84 0.74
C SER A 58 -4.02 -8.97 -0.50
N LEU A 59 -5.23 -8.41 -0.67
CA LEU A 59 -5.54 -7.55 -1.81
C LEU A 59 -4.76 -6.24 -1.78
N SER A 60 -4.60 -5.66 -0.59
CA SER A 60 -3.79 -4.46 -0.35
C SER A 60 -2.31 -4.70 -0.70
N SER A 61 -1.74 -5.80 -0.21
CA SER A 61 -0.37 -6.23 -0.54
C SER A 61 -0.20 -6.52 -2.04
N PHE A 62 -1.19 -7.16 -2.68
CA PHE A 62 -1.19 -7.40 -4.12
C PHE A 62 -1.15 -6.10 -4.91
N CYS A 63 -2.00 -5.11 -4.57
CA CYS A 63 -1.97 -3.79 -5.20
C CYS A 63 -0.57 -3.16 -5.11
N GLY A 64 0.03 -3.13 -3.91
CA GLY A 64 1.37 -2.56 -3.72
C GLY A 64 2.44 -3.21 -4.60
N ASN A 65 2.44 -4.55 -4.72
CA ASN A 65 3.39 -5.28 -5.57
C ASN A 65 3.14 -5.05 -7.06
N LEU A 66 1.87 -5.03 -7.49
CA LEU A 66 1.47 -4.80 -8.87
C LEU A 66 1.91 -3.41 -9.35
N TYR A 67 1.55 -2.36 -8.61
CA TYR A 67 1.87 -0.97 -9.00
C TYR A 67 3.37 -0.66 -8.88
N LYS A 68 4.10 -1.34 -7.99
CA LYS A 68 5.56 -1.28 -7.94
C LYS A 68 6.20 -1.86 -9.21
N LYS A 69 5.74 -3.04 -9.65
CA LYS A 69 6.39 -3.80 -10.73
C LYS A 69 6.03 -3.29 -12.12
N TYR A 70 4.80 -2.83 -12.32
CA TYR A 70 4.29 -2.47 -13.65
C TYR A 70 4.00 -0.95 -13.75
N PRO A 71 4.94 -0.16 -14.32
CA PRO A 71 4.79 1.28 -14.44
C PRO A 71 3.70 1.71 -15.45
N GLY A 72 3.34 0.84 -16.39
CA GLY A 72 2.35 1.12 -17.43
C GLY A 72 0.89 1.05 -16.98
N ILE A 73 0.62 0.58 -15.76
CA ILE A 73 -0.75 0.50 -15.22
C ILE A 73 -1.22 1.90 -14.78
N GLU A 74 -2.50 2.18 -14.91
CA GLU A 74 -3.11 3.41 -14.42
C GLU A 74 -3.22 3.39 -12.86
N LEU A 75 -2.57 4.33 -12.16
CA LEU A 75 -2.49 4.38 -10.67
C LEU A 75 -3.49 5.36 -10.03
N VAL A 76 -3.86 6.40 -10.75
CA VAL A 76 -4.69 7.53 -10.32
C VAL A 76 -6.09 7.06 -9.94
N GLY A 77 -6.69 6.13 -10.68
CA GLY A 77 -8.01 5.58 -10.38
C GLY A 77 -8.05 4.93 -9.00
N LEU A 78 -7.00 4.20 -8.60
CA LEU A 78 -6.88 3.65 -7.26
C LEU A 78 -6.71 4.75 -6.19
N LEU A 79 -5.86 5.74 -6.44
CA LEU A 79 -5.64 6.84 -5.51
C LEU A 79 -6.89 7.70 -5.31
N GLN A 80 -7.65 7.95 -6.37
CA GLN A 80 -8.93 8.65 -6.32
C GLN A 80 -9.97 7.82 -5.57
N TYR A 81 -10.04 6.51 -5.82
CA TYR A 81 -10.92 5.61 -5.07
C TYR A 81 -10.65 5.70 -3.57
N ILE A 82 -9.38 5.56 -3.15
CA ILE A 82 -8.96 5.66 -1.74
C ILE A 82 -9.35 7.02 -1.17
N THR A 83 -9.04 8.11 -1.87
CA THR A 83 -9.34 9.48 -1.42
C THR A 83 -10.85 9.67 -1.22
N ASN A 84 -11.67 9.19 -2.14
CA ASN A 84 -13.12 9.32 -2.08
C ASN A 84 -13.73 8.46 -0.96
N THR A 85 -13.23 7.25 -0.75
CA THR A 85 -13.71 6.41 0.35
C THR A 85 -13.28 6.93 1.72
N LEU A 86 -12.10 7.55 1.83
CA LEU A 86 -11.66 8.23 3.06
C LEU A 86 -12.54 9.45 3.36
N LYS A 87 -12.95 10.23 2.34
CA LYS A 87 -13.93 11.32 2.52
C LYS A 87 -15.27 10.82 3.06
N SER A 88 -15.68 9.60 2.69
CA SER A 88 -16.88 8.94 3.23
C SER A 88 -16.70 8.31 4.61
N GLY A 89 -15.58 8.56 5.30
CA GLY A 89 -15.32 8.06 6.65
C GLY A 89 -14.87 6.60 6.74
N GLN A 90 -14.56 5.95 5.61
CA GLN A 90 -14.11 4.55 5.60
C GLN A 90 -12.60 4.45 5.83
N GLY A 91 -12.17 4.57 7.09
CA GLY A 91 -10.76 4.58 7.50
C GLY A 91 -9.94 3.34 7.09
N LEU A 92 -10.59 2.19 6.87
CA LEU A 92 -9.92 0.95 6.47
C LEU A 92 -9.19 1.03 5.12
N GLN A 93 -9.51 2.03 4.29
CA GLN A 93 -8.79 2.27 3.03
C GLN A 93 -7.38 2.83 3.23
N LEU A 94 -7.06 3.33 4.44
CA LEU A 94 -5.68 3.67 4.80
C LEU A 94 -4.75 2.46 4.75
N LEU A 95 -5.26 1.23 4.90
CA LEU A 95 -4.46 0.02 4.75
C LEU A 95 -3.90 -0.10 3.32
N VAL A 96 -4.77 0.11 2.32
CA VAL A 96 -4.37 0.07 0.90
C VAL A 96 -3.35 1.16 0.60
N LEU A 97 -3.57 2.36 1.15
CA LEU A 97 -2.62 3.46 1.02
C LEU A 97 -1.26 3.13 1.66
N ARG A 98 -1.27 2.55 2.87
CA ARG A 98 -0.05 2.13 3.58
C ARG A 98 0.75 1.14 2.75
N ASP A 99 0.14 0.04 2.31
CA ASP A 99 0.88 -0.99 1.56
C ASP A 99 1.38 -0.47 0.21
N LEU A 100 0.61 0.41 -0.44
CA LEU A 100 1.02 1.05 -1.68
C LEU A 100 2.26 1.91 -1.46
N VAL A 101 2.28 2.76 -0.42
CA VAL A 101 3.44 3.58 -0.04
C VAL A 101 4.62 2.69 0.35
N THR A 102 4.43 1.70 1.22
CA THR A 102 5.48 0.80 1.68
C THR A 102 6.13 0.04 0.51
N LYS A 103 5.33 -0.54 -0.39
CA LYS A 103 5.87 -1.32 -1.52
C LYS A 103 6.45 -0.43 -2.62
N MET A 104 5.81 0.68 -2.99
CA MET A 104 6.26 1.56 -4.08
C MET A 104 7.39 2.50 -3.67
N ALA A 105 7.41 2.98 -2.42
CA ALA A 105 8.46 3.88 -1.92
C ALA A 105 9.59 3.15 -1.19
N GLY A 106 9.43 1.85 -0.88
CA GLY A 106 10.44 1.09 -0.13
C GLY A 106 10.54 1.54 1.33
N ILE A 107 9.48 2.15 1.87
CA ILE A 107 9.40 2.59 3.26
C ILE A 107 8.79 1.45 4.06
N ASP A 108 9.64 0.55 4.57
CA ASP A 108 9.23 -0.44 5.57
C ASP A 108 9.55 0.09 6.97
N THR A 109 8.75 -0.35 7.95
CA THR A 109 9.10 -0.19 9.36
C THR A 109 10.27 -1.11 9.68
N LEU A 110 11.37 -0.53 10.15
CA LEU A 110 12.48 -1.29 10.69
C LEU A 110 12.13 -1.64 12.13
N GLU A 111 11.64 -2.87 12.33
CA GLU A 111 11.37 -3.43 13.66
C GLU A 111 12.60 -4.24 14.12
N ASP A 112 12.80 -4.34 15.43
CA ASP A 112 13.85 -5.16 16.07
C ASP A 112 15.30 -4.85 15.66
N LEU A 113 15.63 -3.56 15.50
CA LEU A 113 17.02 -3.14 15.25
C LEU A 113 17.89 -3.33 16.50
N SER A 114 19.08 -3.92 16.31
CA SER A 114 20.11 -3.91 17.35
C SER A 114 20.60 -2.48 17.63
N ALA A 115 21.19 -2.25 18.81
CA ALA A 115 21.74 -0.95 19.16
C ALA A 115 22.78 -0.45 18.14
N GLU A 116 23.60 -1.36 17.61
CA GLU A 116 24.60 -1.08 16.57
C GLU A 116 23.95 -0.70 15.24
N GLN A 117 22.90 -1.41 14.83
CA GLN A 117 22.15 -1.09 13.60
C GLN A 117 21.41 0.24 13.72
N LEU A 118 20.88 0.55 14.90
CA LEU A 118 20.24 1.83 15.18
C LEU A 118 21.24 2.99 15.13
N GLN A 119 22.44 2.80 15.70
CA GLN A 119 23.51 3.79 15.63
C GLN A 119 24.03 3.97 14.19
N ALA A 120 24.13 2.89 13.42
CA ALA A 120 24.51 2.96 12.01
C ALA A 120 23.43 3.66 11.15
N GLN A 121 22.14 3.52 11.49
CA GLN A 121 21.05 4.29 10.86
C GLN A 121 21.11 5.80 11.17
N ALA A 122 21.72 6.19 12.29
CA ALA A 122 22.00 7.59 12.62
C ALA A 122 23.30 8.12 11.98
N GLY A 123 24.08 7.26 11.32
CA GLY A 123 25.35 7.60 10.67
C GLY A 123 25.21 8.18 9.26
N GLY A 124 26.34 8.24 8.55
CA GLY A 124 26.40 8.69 7.15
C GLY A 124 25.72 7.72 6.17
N GLU A 125 25.58 8.14 4.91
CA GLU A 125 24.89 7.37 3.85
C GLU A 125 25.40 5.92 3.72
N THR A 126 26.72 5.72 3.81
CA THR A 126 27.33 4.39 3.74
C THR A 126 26.88 3.47 4.87
N LEU A 127 26.86 3.96 6.12
CA LEU A 127 26.44 3.19 7.29
C LEU A 127 24.94 2.86 7.23
N ARG A 128 24.14 3.83 6.80
CA ARG A 128 22.70 3.65 6.59
C ARG A 128 22.42 2.61 5.51
N SER A 129 23.13 2.69 4.39
CA SER A 129 23.03 1.70 3.29
C SER A 129 23.40 0.31 3.77
N CYS A 130 24.51 0.15 4.51
CA CYS A 130 24.92 -1.16 5.03
C CYS A 130 23.82 -1.83 5.86
N VAL A 131 23.14 -1.10 6.74
CA VAL A 131 22.03 -1.66 7.52
C VAL A 131 20.82 -1.98 6.63
N THR A 132 20.48 -1.11 5.68
CA THR A 132 19.40 -1.34 4.73
C THR A 132 19.65 -2.57 3.83
N ASP A 133 20.90 -2.79 3.41
CA ASP A 133 21.34 -3.95 2.65
C ASP A 133 21.29 -5.23 3.50
N LEU A 134 21.81 -5.17 4.74
CA LEU A 134 21.79 -6.28 5.70
C LEU A 134 20.37 -6.78 5.99
N LEU A 135 19.41 -5.86 6.08
CA LEU A 135 18.01 -6.18 6.33
C LEU A 135 17.25 -6.58 5.06
N GLY A 136 17.90 -6.60 3.89
CA GLY A 136 17.24 -6.87 2.61
C GLY A 136 16.19 -5.81 2.23
N VAL A 137 16.24 -4.64 2.86
CA VAL A 137 15.33 -3.50 2.65
C VAL A 137 15.82 -2.63 1.49
N ALA A 138 16.99 -2.93 0.92
CA ALA A 138 17.54 -2.30 -0.27
C ALA A 138 16.65 -2.53 -1.50
N LYS A 139 15.61 -1.71 -1.61
CA LYS A 139 14.60 -1.81 -2.66
C LYS A 139 14.90 -0.74 -3.71
N ASN A 140 15.22 -1.16 -4.93
CA ASN A 140 15.23 -0.26 -6.09
C ASN A 140 13.80 0.27 -6.34
N THR A 141 13.48 1.39 -5.68
CA THR A 141 12.15 2.00 -5.62
C THR A 141 12.16 3.43 -6.11
N LYS A 142 13.32 3.98 -6.53
CA LYS A 142 13.44 5.36 -7.00
C LYS A 142 12.43 5.69 -8.09
N ARG A 143 12.22 4.79 -9.06
CA ARG A 143 11.27 5.00 -10.17
C ARG A 143 9.81 4.90 -9.72
N SER A 144 9.47 3.90 -8.91
CA SER A 144 8.11 3.71 -8.42
C SER A 144 7.69 4.78 -7.41
N SER A 145 8.61 5.26 -6.57
CA SER A 145 8.37 6.33 -5.60
C SER A 145 8.15 7.67 -6.28
N LEU A 146 8.94 8.01 -7.29
CA LEU A 146 8.75 9.20 -8.13
C LEU A 146 7.40 9.15 -8.84
N ARG A 147 7.03 8.01 -9.44
CA ARG A 147 5.73 7.84 -10.09
C ARG A 147 4.56 8.03 -9.12
N LEU A 148 4.67 7.47 -7.90
CA LEU A 148 3.65 7.66 -6.87
C LEU A 148 3.52 9.14 -6.49
N LYS A 149 4.64 9.81 -6.24
CA LYS A 149 4.67 11.26 -5.95
C LYS A 149 4.06 12.07 -7.08
N ASP A 150 4.44 11.80 -8.33
CA ASP A 150 3.95 12.52 -9.50
C ASP A 150 2.45 12.32 -9.70
N ALA A 151 1.94 11.11 -9.50
CA ALA A 151 0.51 10.82 -9.57
C ALA A 151 -0.28 11.60 -8.50
N LEU A 152 0.25 11.66 -7.27
CA LEU A 152 -0.38 12.44 -6.19
C LEU A 152 -0.35 13.94 -6.48
N GLN A 153 0.78 14.46 -6.98
CA GLN A 153 0.96 15.89 -7.24
C GLN A 153 0.15 16.38 -8.45
N LYS A 154 0.19 15.65 -9.58
CA LYS A 154 -0.54 16.03 -10.80
C LYS A 154 -2.05 16.07 -10.62
N HIS A 155 -2.58 15.21 -9.75
CA HIS A 155 -4.02 15.13 -9.49
C HIS A 155 -4.46 15.90 -8.23
N GLY A 156 -3.57 16.67 -7.60
CA GLY A 156 -3.91 17.50 -6.43
C GLY A 156 -4.36 16.69 -5.21
N LEU A 157 -3.97 15.42 -5.10
CA LEU A 157 -4.42 14.52 -4.04
C LEU A 157 -3.59 14.65 -2.75
N VAL A 158 -2.43 15.31 -2.81
CA VAL A 158 -1.50 15.47 -1.68
C VAL A 158 -2.19 16.10 -0.46
N ALA A 159 -2.68 17.34 -0.59
CA ALA A 159 -3.29 18.06 0.53
C ALA A 159 -4.57 17.38 1.06
N PRO A 160 -5.52 16.91 0.21
CA PRO A 160 -6.67 16.15 0.67
C PRO A 160 -6.30 14.90 1.47
N LEU A 161 -5.33 14.10 1.00
CA LEU A 161 -4.92 12.89 1.70
C LEU A 161 -4.27 13.20 3.06
N PHE A 162 -3.39 14.20 3.14
CA PHE A 162 -2.80 14.60 4.42
C PHE A 162 -3.86 15.03 5.44
N LEU A 163 -4.83 15.84 4.99
CA LEU A 163 -5.93 16.30 5.85
C LEU A 163 -6.83 15.13 6.29
N LEU A 164 -7.19 14.23 5.38
CA LEU A 164 -8.02 13.06 5.70
C LEU A 164 -7.32 12.09 6.65
N ILE A 165 -6.01 11.88 6.49
CA ILE A 165 -5.21 11.06 7.42
C ILE A 165 -5.20 11.69 8.82
N ALA A 166 -5.00 13.01 8.90
CA ALA A 166 -5.02 13.73 10.17
C ALA A 166 -6.41 13.64 10.85
N GLN A 167 -7.48 13.85 10.09
CA GLN A 167 -8.86 13.73 10.60
C GLN A 167 -9.15 12.31 11.09
N GLN A 168 -8.75 11.28 10.33
CA GLN A 168 -8.96 9.89 10.73
C GLN A 168 -8.21 9.56 12.03
N ARG A 169 -6.99 10.08 12.19
CA ARG A 169 -6.23 9.93 13.44
C ARG A 169 -6.98 10.56 14.63
N SER A 170 -7.47 11.79 14.49
CA SER A 170 -8.23 12.47 15.55
C SER A 170 -9.53 11.73 15.88
N ALA A 171 -10.25 11.24 14.87
CA ALA A 171 -11.49 10.47 15.07
C ALA A 171 -11.23 9.15 15.81
N SER A 172 -10.16 8.44 15.47
CA SER A 172 -9.77 7.20 16.16
C SER A 172 -9.43 7.43 17.64
N VAL A 173 -8.73 8.53 17.96
CA VAL A 173 -8.42 8.87 19.36
C VAL A 173 -9.70 9.16 20.15
N PHE A 174 -10.62 9.95 19.60
CA PHE A 174 -11.85 10.33 20.30
C PHE A 174 -12.80 9.15 20.58
N LEU A 175 -12.82 8.15 19.70
CA LEU A 175 -13.56 6.89 19.92
C LEU A 175 -12.94 6.01 21.02
N THR A 176 -11.69 6.25 21.41
CA THR A 176 -11.01 5.48 22.48
C THR A 176 -11.20 6.13 23.85
N ASP A 177 -11.58 7.41 23.90
CA ASP A 177 -11.84 8.19 25.12
C ASP A 177 -13.34 8.22 25.53
N SER A 178 -14.19 7.41 24.88
CA SER A 178 -15.64 7.27 25.16
C SER A 178 -15.96 5.89 25.73
#